data_AF-A0A2G3L8Q7-F1
#
_entry.id   AF-A0A2G3L8Q7-F1
#
_cell.length_a   1.000
_cell.length_b   1.000
_cell.length_c   1.000
_cell.angle_alpha   90.00
_cell.angle_beta   90.00
_cell.angle_gamma   90.00
#
_symmetry.space_group_name_H-M   'P 1'
#
loop_
_entity.id
_entity.type
_entity.pdbx_description
1 polymer ?
#
loop_
_entity_poly.entity_id
_entity_poly.type
_entity_poly.pdbx_seq_one_letter_code
_entity_poly.pdbx_strand_id
1 'polypeptide(L)' 'MTHPLPYRRGGYVSEFTRFIDGYLRDHPEAQTSQRLGWRIYWERPVNFDEWRRTERDSVPEPPYHYD' A
#
# COMPACT_ATOMS: atom_id res chain seq x y z
N MET A 1 -15.22 14.35 10.80
CA MET A 1 -14.97 15.71 10.27
C MET A 1 -14.00 15.56 9.10
N THR A 2 -14.50 15.60 7.87
CA THR A 2 -13.69 15.48 6.66
C THR A 2 -13.20 16.87 6.28
N HIS A 3 -11.93 17.18 6.48
CA HIS A 3 -11.37 18.46 6.06
C HIS A 3 -11.19 18.43 4.53
N PRO A 4 -11.85 19.32 3.77
CA PRO A 4 -11.63 19.41 2.34
C PRO A 4 -10.20 19.89 2.10
N LEU A 5 -9.43 19.12 1.34
CA LEU A 5 -8.07 19.49 1.00
C LEU A 5 -8.08 20.79 0.16
N PRO A 6 -7.18 21.75 0.45
CA PRO A 6 -7.26 23.14 0.01
C PRO A 6 -7.10 23.35 -1.51
N TYR A 7 -6.77 22.31 -2.28
CA TYR A 7 -6.66 22.37 -3.73
C TYR A 7 -8.00 22.19 -4.46
N ARG A 8 -9.11 21.96 -3.75
CA ARG A 8 -10.45 21.84 -4.35
C ARG A 8 -11.06 23.22 -4.67
N ARG A 9 -10.34 24.06 -5.42
CA ARG A 9 -10.96 25.12 -6.23
C ARG A 9 -11.46 24.46 -7.51
N GLY A 10 -12.74 24.66 -7.86
CA GLY A 10 -13.45 23.92 -8.91
C GLY A 10 -12.63 23.70 -10.18
N GLY A 11 -12.25 22.45 -10.42
CA GLY A 11 -11.45 21.99 -11.55
C GLY A 11 -11.87 20.58 -11.98
N TYR A 12 -11.18 20.01 -12.98
CA TYR A 12 -11.54 18.70 -13.53
C TYR A 12 -11.49 17.57 -12.49
N VAL A 13 -12.68 17.00 -12.27
CA VAL A 13 -13.04 15.70 -11.68
C VAL A 13 -12.71 14.46 -12.51
N SER A 14 -11.60 13.73 -12.34
CA SER A 14 -11.44 12.48 -13.12
C SER A 14 -12.52 11.45 -12.76
N GLU A 15 -12.98 10.66 -13.74
CA GLU A 15 -13.99 9.61 -13.52
C GLU A 15 -13.48 8.57 -12.49
N PHE A 16 -12.18 8.28 -12.49
CA PHE A 16 -11.54 7.41 -11.49
C PHE A 16 -11.66 7.96 -10.08
N THR A 17 -11.44 9.26 -9.89
CA THR A 17 -11.57 9.89 -8.57
C THR A 17 -13.01 9.81 -8.10
N ARG A 18 -13.98 10.10 -8.98
CA ARG A 18 -15.40 9.99 -8.64
C ARG A 18 -15.79 8.56 -8.25
N PHE A 19 -15.28 7.58 -8.99
CA PHE A 19 -15.50 6.16 -8.69
C PHE A 19 -14.93 5.78 -7.32
N ILE A 20 -13.66 6.11 -7.05
CA ILE A 20 -12.99 5.79 -5.79
C ILE A 20 -13.72 6.46 -4.62
N ASP A 21 -14.07 7.75 -4.74
CA ASP A 21 -14.80 8.48 -3.71
C ASP A 21 -16.15 7.84 -3.40
N GLY A 22 -16.89 7.43 -4.44
CA GLY A 22 -18.15 6.72 -4.30
C GLY A 22 -17.98 5.36 -3.61
N TYR A 23 -17.02 4.56 -4.07
CA TYR A 23 -16.72 3.26 -3.49
C TYR A 23 -16.35 3.36 -2.01
N LEU A 24 -15.46 4.27 -1.63
CA LEU A 24 -15.01 4.46 -0.25
C LEU A 24 -16.09 5.00 0.68
N ARG A 25 -17.07 5.74 0.14
CA ARG A 25 -18.25 6.17 0.89
C ARG A 25 -19.18 5.00 1.18
N ASP A 26 -19.39 4.15 0.18
CA ASP A 26 -20.35 3.05 0.26
C ASP A 26 -19.76 1.81 0.97
N HIS A 27 -18.42 1.72 1.10
CA HIS A 27 -17.67 0.61 1.72
C HIS A 27 -16.68 1.11 2.78
N PRO A 28 -17.13 1.57 3.96
CA PRO A 28 -16.25 2.06 5.02
C PRO A 28 -15.24 1.02 5.52
N GLU A 29 -15.56 -0.27 5.41
CA GLU A 29 -14.66 -1.39 5.72
C GLU A 29 -13.40 -1.40 4.85
N ALA A 30 -13.46 -0.90 3.62
CA ALA A 30 -12.30 -0.82 2.74
C ALA A 30 -11.20 0.06 3.35
N GLN A 31 -11.56 1.16 4.02
CA GLN A 31 -10.60 2.03 4.72
C GLN A 31 -9.98 1.34 5.93
N THR A 32 -10.73 0.46 6.61
CA THR A 32 -10.22 -0.33 7.74
C THR A 32 -9.25 -1.39 7.23
N SER A 33 -9.61 -2.11 6.17
CA SER A 33 -8.75 -3.10 5.52
C SER A 33 -7.48 -2.48 4.96
N GLN A 34 -7.55 -1.30 4.34
CA GLN A 34 -6.37 -0.58 3.84
C GLN A 34 -5.41 -0.22 4.97
N ARG A 35 -5.94 0.31 6.09
CA ARG A 35 -5.14 0.61 7.28
C ARG A 35 -4.52 -0.65 7.90
N LEU A 36 -5.28 -1.74 7.98
CA LEU A 36 -4.77 -3.01 8.49
C LEU A 36 -3.65 -3.56 7.60
N GLY A 37 -3.84 -3.59 6.28
CA GLY A 37 -2.82 -4.03 5.33
C GLY A 37 -1.55 -3.19 5.40
N TRP A 38 -1.68 -1.87 5.54
CA TRP A 38 -0.54 -0.98 5.75
C TRP A 38 0.25 -1.38 7.01
N ARG A 39 -0.43 -1.62 8.13
CA ARG A 39 0.24 -2.04 9.37
C ARG A 39 0.90 -3.41 9.25
N ILE A 40 0.24 -4.38 8.61
CA ILE A 40 0.81 -5.72 8.38
C ILE A 40 2.15 -5.64 7.66
N TYR A 41 2.27 -4.77 6.65
CA TYR A 41 3.48 -4.64 5.87
C TYR A 41 4.53 -3.75 6.55
N TRP A 42 4.12 -2.56 7.00
CA TRP A 42 5.04 -1.53 7.48
C TRP A 42 5.40 -1.66 8.96
N GLU A 43 4.50 -2.18 9.80
CA GLU A 43 4.75 -2.41 11.23
C GLU A 43 5.20 -3.85 11.51
N ARG A 44 5.50 -4.65 10.48
CA ARG A 44 5.93 -6.04 10.67
C ARG A 44 7.23 -6.07 11.49
N PRO A 45 7.27 -6.78 12.64
CA PRO A 45 8.51 -6.96 13.36
C PRO A 45 9.49 -7.74 12.48
N VAL A 46 10.70 -7.20 12.31
CA VAL A 46 11.78 -7.87 11.60
C VAL A 46 12.59 -8.67 12.62
N ASN A 47 12.67 -9.99 12.42
CA ASN A 47 13.62 -10.81 13.14
C ASN A 47 14.99 -10.72 12.48
N PHE A 48 15.87 -9.91 13.05
CA PHE A 48 17.20 -9.65 12.48
C PHE A 48 18.11 -10.89 12.44
N ASP A 49 17.92 -11.85 13.35
CA ASP A 49 18.70 -13.09 13.32
C ASP A 49 18.24 -14.02 12.20
N GLU A 50 16.93 -14.11 11.98
CA GLU A 50 16.36 -14.82 10.84
C GLU A 50 16.79 -14.18 9.52
N TRP A 51 16.69 -12.86 9.41
CA TRP A 51 17.11 -12.13 8.21
C TRP A 51 18.59 -12.38 7.87
N ARG A 52 19.48 -12.33 8.87
CA ARG A 52 20.91 -12.61 8.68
C ARG A 52 21.19 -14.05 8.27
N ARG A 53 20.39 -15.02 8.73
CA ARG A 53 20.49 -16.42 8.28
C ARG A 53 20.06 -16.56 6.84
N THR A 54 18.92 -15.98 6.47
CA THR A 54 18.43 -15.97 5.08
C THR A 54 19.44 -15.33 4.13
N GLU A 55 20.08 -14.23 4.51
CA GLU A 55 21.14 -13.61 3.68
C GLU A 55 22.35 -14.53 3.51
N ARG A 56 22.76 -15.24 4.55
CA ARG A 56 23.89 -16.19 4.49
C ARG A 56 23.58 -17.43 3.66
N ASP A 57 22.33 -17.87 3.69
CA ASP A 57 21.85 -19.05 2.97
C ASP A 57 21.39 -18.70 1.54
N SER A 58 21.42 -17.42 1.16
CA SER A 58 21.04 -16.96 -0.17
C SER A 58 22.07 -17.36 -1.22
N VAL A 59 21.62 -18.01 -2.29
CA VAL A 59 22.43 -18.27 -3.48
C VAL A 59 22.32 -17.07 -4.43
N PRO A 60 23.42 -16.57 -5.02
CA PRO A 60 23.35 -15.52 -6.03
C PRO A 60 22.47 -15.94 -7.21
N GLU A 61 21.60 -15.04 -7.65
CA GLU A 61 20.86 -15.23 -8.91
C GLU A 61 21.86 -15.44 -10.05
N PRO A 62 21.73 -16.50 -10.86
CA PRO A 62 22.58 -16.69 -12.02
C PRO A 62 22.43 -15.50 -12.99
N PRO A 63 23.51 -15.08 -13.67
CA PRO A 63 23.54 -13.83 -14.45
C PRO A 63 22.67 -13.86 -15.73
N TYR A 64 21.96 -14.95 -15.98
CA TYR A 64 21.15 -15.13 -17.17
C TYR A 64 19.67 -15.16 -16.75
N HIS A 65 18.98 -14.05 -17.00
CA HIS A 65 17.53 -14.00 -16.92
C HIS A 65 16.94 -14.52 -18.25
N TYR A 66 15.90 -15.35 -18.15
CA TYR A 66 15.05 -15.68 -19.29
C TYR A 66 13.85 -14.73 -19.26
N ASP A 67 13.77 -13.84 -20.24
CA ASP A 67 12.59 -13.00 -20.51
C ASP A 67 11.41 -13.81 -21.08
#